data_AF-A0A0F7KFT8-F1
#
_entry.id   AF-A0A0F7KFT8-F1
#
_cell.length_a   1.000
_cell.length_b   1.000
_cell.length_c   1.000
_cell.angle_alpha   90.00
_cell.angle_beta   90.00
_cell.angle_gamma   90.00
#
_symmetry.space_group_name_H-M   'P 1'
#
loop_
_entity.id
_entity.type
_entity.pdbx_description
1 polymer ?
#
loop_
_entity_poly.entity_id
_entity_poly.type
_entity_poly.pdbx_seq_one_letter_code
_entity_poly.pdbx_strand_id
1 'polypeptide(L)' 'MEPTKPLTKNTRKKVTVTGNESNGEHMQENRNSRIAIAAYYKAQERGFQPGHELDDWLTAEVEVNNEYYQ' A
#
# COMPACT_ATOMS: atom_id res chain seq x y z
N MET A 1 -14.61 -39.42 5.25
CA MET A 1 -14.31 -37.98 5.46
C MET A 1 -12.91 -37.79 4.93
N GLU A 2 -12.77 -37.63 3.62
CA GLU A 2 -12.60 -36.40 2.83
C GLU A 2 -12.75 -36.80 1.33
N PRO A 3 -12.90 -35.94 0.29
CA PRO A 3 -12.21 -34.64 0.13
C PRO A 3 -12.92 -33.55 -0.71
N THR A 4 -12.26 -32.39 -0.80
CA THR A 4 -12.28 -31.38 -1.89
C THR A 4 -13.58 -30.67 -2.27
N LYS A 5 -13.65 -29.35 -1.99
CA LYS A 5 -14.46 -28.40 -2.76
C LYS A 5 -13.54 -27.49 -3.58
N PRO A 6 -13.65 -27.49 -4.92
CA PRO A 6 -12.84 -26.64 -5.79
C PRO A 6 -13.47 -25.24 -5.87
N LEU A 7 -12.71 -24.18 -5.56
CA LEU A 7 -13.13 -22.83 -5.91
C LEU A 7 -12.55 -22.46 -7.28
N THR A 8 -13.50 -22.33 -8.20
CA THR A 8 -13.41 -22.01 -9.60
C THR A 8 -12.69 -20.70 -9.91
N LYS A 9 -11.68 -20.79 -10.79
CA LYS A 9 -11.35 -19.90 -11.92
C LYS A 9 -11.79 -18.44 -11.77
N ASN A 10 -10.87 -17.55 -11.40
CA ASN A 10 -11.02 -16.13 -11.72
C ASN A 10 -10.12 -15.75 -12.90
N THR A 11 -10.81 -15.52 -14.00
CA THR A 11 -10.37 -15.05 -15.31
C THR A 11 -9.39 -13.90 -15.21
N ARG A 12 -8.26 -14.10 -15.90
CA ARG A 12 -7.23 -13.13 -16.25
C ARG A 12 -7.84 -11.82 -16.75
N LYS A 13 -7.88 -10.78 -15.91
CA LYS A 13 -8.11 -9.41 -16.38
C LYS A 13 -6.74 -8.79 -16.68
N LYS A 14 -6.23 -9.07 -17.90
CA LYS A 14 -5.23 -8.21 -18.53
C LYS A 14 -5.96 -6.92 -18.90
N VAL A 15 -6.00 -5.97 -17.98
CA VAL A 15 -6.42 -4.61 -18.28
C VAL A 15 -5.19 -3.92 -18.85
N THR A 16 -5.16 -3.85 -20.18
CA THR A 16 -4.37 -2.87 -20.92
C THR A 16 -4.87 -1.48 -20.55
N VAL A 17 -4.10 -0.73 -19.78
CA VAL A 17 -4.23 0.73 -19.70
C VAL A 17 -3.10 1.31 -20.55
N THR A 18 -3.45 1.61 -21.79
CA THR A 18 -2.81 2.69 -22.54
C THR A 18 -3.38 3.98 -21.96
N GLY A 19 -2.65 4.59 -21.03
CA GLY A 19 -3.01 5.87 -20.42
C GLY A 19 -1.84 6.82 -20.56
N ASN A 20 -1.85 7.62 -21.62
CA ASN A 20 -0.87 8.66 -21.87
C ASN A 20 -1.24 9.92 -21.07
N GLU A 21 -1.22 9.86 -19.72
CA GLU A 21 -1.60 10.99 -18.84
C GLU A 21 -0.81 11.14 -17.52
N SER A 22 0.12 10.27 -17.13
CA SER A 22 0.41 10.07 -15.69
C SER A 22 1.75 10.62 -15.15
N ASN A 23 2.17 11.84 -15.50
CA ASN A 23 3.29 12.46 -14.74
C ASN A 23 2.90 12.78 -13.27
N GLY A 24 1.62 13.05 -13.01
CA GLY A 24 1.12 13.33 -11.65
C GLY A 24 0.82 12.07 -10.83
N GLU A 25 0.29 11.02 -11.46
CA GLU A 25 -0.09 9.78 -10.76
C GLU A 25 1.14 8.95 -10.36
N HIS A 26 2.19 8.90 -11.20
CA HIS A 26 3.44 8.21 -10.85
C HIS A 26 4.14 8.87 -9.64
N MET A 27 3.97 10.19 -9.48
CA MET A 27 4.52 10.93 -8.35
C MET A 27 3.74 10.68 -7.05
N GLN A 28 2.41 10.56 -7.15
CA GLN A 28 1.56 10.16 -6.02
C GLN A 28 1.80 8.70 -5.61
N GLU A 29 1.88 7.79 -6.57
CA GLU A 29 2.19 6.37 -6.32
C GLU A 29 3.54 6.21 -5.60
N ASN A 30 4.54 7.06 -5.92
CA ASN A 30 5.80 7.09 -5.20
C ASN A 30 5.64 7.55 -3.75
N ARG A 31 4.82 8.59 -3.50
CA ARG A 31 4.51 9.08 -2.14
C ARG A 31 3.78 8.02 -1.32
N ASN A 32 2.69 7.46 -1.84
CA ASN A 32 1.92 6.42 -1.17
C ASN A 32 2.77 5.18 -0.85
N SER A 33 3.64 4.77 -1.78
CA SER A 33 4.57 3.66 -1.56
C SER A 33 5.53 3.94 -0.40
N ARG A 34 6.09 5.15 -0.32
CA ARG A 34 6.98 5.55 0.80
C ARG A 34 6.24 5.55 2.13
N ILE A 35 5.02 6.10 2.16
CA ILE A 35 4.18 6.13 3.36
C ILE A 35 3.87 4.69 3.81
N ALA A 36 3.51 3.81 2.88
CA ALA A 36 3.22 2.41 3.20
C ALA A 36 4.44 1.68 3.77
N ILE A 37 5.63 1.91 3.21
CA ILE A 37 6.89 1.33 3.71
C ILE A 37 7.19 1.84 5.12
N ALA A 38 7.09 3.15 5.36
CA ALA A 38 7.34 3.73 6.69
C ALA A 38 6.31 3.24 7.73
N ALA A 39 5.03 3.19 7.39
CA ALA A 39 3.98 2.65 8.25
C ALA A 39 4.21 1.15 8.57
N TYR A 40 4.67 0.37 7.59
CA TYR A 40 5.02 -1.03 7.79
C TYR A 40 6.15 -1.19 8.81
N TYR A 41 7.21 -0.39 8.72
CA TYR A 41 8.30 -0.44 9.69
C TYR A 41 7.85 -0.02 11.09
N LYS A 42 7.02 1.02 11.22
CA LYS A 42 6.44 1.43 12.51
C LYS A 42 5.59 0.32 13.14
N ALA A 43 4.72 -0.31 12.35
CA ALA A 43 3.94 -1.46 12.79
C ALA A 43 4.86 -2.63 13.18
N GLN A 44 5.92 -2.88 12.42
CA GLN A 44 6.90 -3.93 12.72
C GLN A 44 7.62 -3.70 14.06
N GLU A 45 8.01 -2.46 14.37
CA GLU A 45 8.64 -2.10 15.67
C GLU A 45 7.71 -2.36 16.85
N ARG A 46 6.39 -2.21 16.65
CA ARG A 46 5.37 -2.54 17.64
C ARG A 46 4.93 -4.01 17.62
N GLY A 47 5.43 -4.82 16.69
CA GLY A 47 5.01 -6.21 16.54
C GLY A 47 3.62 -6.39 15.93
N PHE A 48 3.20 -5.48 15.06
CA PHE A 48 1.91 -5.46 14.36
C PHE A 48 0.70 -5.51 15.32
N GLN A 49 0.78 -4.73 16.40
CA GLN A 49 -0.35 -4.60 17.32
C GLN A 49 -1.57 -3.99 16.62
N PRO A 50 -2.75 -4.61 16.70
CA PRO A 50 -3.97 -4.06 16.12
C PRO A 50 -4.42 -2.81 16.87
N GLY A 51 -5.05 -1.87 16.16
CA GLY A 51 -5.54 -0.60 16.71
C GLY A 51 -4.57 0.58 16.56
N HIS A 52 -3.40 0.37 15.95
CA HIS A 52 -2.41 1.41 15.68
C HIS A 52 -2.14 1.62 14.18
N GLU A 53 -2.81 0.88 13.30
CA GLU A 53 -2.56 0.91 11.85
C GLU A 53 -2.76 2.30 11.26
N LEU A 54 -3.82 2.99 11.68
CA LEU A 54 -4.11 4.36 11.24
C LEU A 54 -3.10 5.37 11.79
N ASP A 55 -2.66 5.19 13.03
CA ASP A 55 -1.71 6.08 13.70
C ASP A 55 -0.33 5.96 13.06
N ASP A 56 0.11 4.73 12.76
CA ASP A 56 1.35 4.45 12.05
C ASP A 56 1.32 5.03 10.62
N TRP A 57 0.17 4.95 9.94
CA TRP A 57 -0.01 5.51 8.61
C TRP A 57 -0.02 7.04 8.59
N LEU A 58 -0.73 7.69 9.53
CA LEU A 58 -0.72 9.14 9.71
C LEU A 58 0.69 9.66 10.04
N THR A 59 1.40 8.98 10.93
CA THR A 59 2.77 9.35 11.31
C THR A 59 3.71 9.23 10.11
N ALA A 60 3.61 8.14 9.35
CA ALA A 60 4.37 7.95 8.11
C ALA A 60 4.05 9.02 7.05
N GLU A 61 2.77 9.43 6.92
CA GLU A 61 2.38 10.49 6.00
C GLU A 61 2.99 11.84 6.36
N VAL A 62 3.00 12.18 7.66
CA VAL A 62 3.64 13.40 8.15
C VAL A 62 5.15 13.37 7.89
N GLU A 63 5.83 12.27 8.18
CA GLU A 63 7.27 12.11 7.93
C GLU A 63 7.61 12.31 6.45
N VAL A 64 6.91 11.59 5.55
CA VAL A 64 7.14 11.69 4.10
C VAL A 64 6.79 13.08 3.56
N ASN A 65 5.77 13.74 4.10
CA ASN A 65 5.43 15.11 3.72
C ASN A 65 6.51 16.10 4.20
N ASN A 66 7.01 15.93 5.43
CA ASN A 66 7.98 16.85 6.02
C ASN A 66 9.38 16.72 5.37
N GLU A 67 9.77 15.52 4.93
CA GLU A 67 11.00 15.30 4.14
C GLU A 67 10.99 15.97 2.77
N TYR A 68 9.81 16.29 2.22
CA TYR A 68 9.67 16.90 0.90
C TYR A 68 9.67 18.44 0.92
N TYR A 69 9.57 19.05 2.11
CA TYR A 69 9.56 20.50 2.30
C TYR A 69 10.84 21.05 2.97
N GLN A 70 11.94 20.28 2.97
CA GLN A 70 13.30 20.79 3.26
C GLN A 70 14.10 21.02 1.99
#